data_AF-A0A968LXW3-F1
#
_entry.id   AF-A0A968LXW3-F1
#
_cell.length_a   1.000
_cell.length_b   1.000
_cell.length_c   1.000
_cell.angle_alpha   90.00
_cell.angle_beta   90.00
_cell.angle_gamma   90.00
#
_symmetry.space_group_name_H-M   'P 1'
#
loop_
_entity.id
_entity.type
_entity.pdbx_description
1 polymer ?
#
loop_
_entity_poly.entity_id
_entity_poly.type
_entity_poly.pdbx_seq_one_letter_code
_entity_poly.pdbx_strand_id
1 'polypeptide(L)'
;MAEQPVAGMQLHQIKSFDHTTLLFPFIPYTGKQNAQGYEIGNNVLSDRAIRQAINYTIDRRVLVGAILWGYGSPVYGFPSGPPFQKPAPAIQDADREHAQQILLKAGWQDTNGNGMIDKQGVEGEFNLLYFASLPEQQGFALAITQMLRPLGIKVNAQGSSWEKMKHRTHRDAWLYPLVTRPQDLYSLYRSPTGLADGRLNYSAYANFTVDQRLDQAMNAPSELDASQFWQQAQWMVEPELE
;
A
#
# COMPACT_ATOMS: atom_id res chain seq x y z
N MET A 1 18.95 -7.80 -17.71
CA MET A 1 18.96 -8.23 -19.13
C MET A 1 18.13 -7.32 -20.05
N ALA A 2 17.29 -6.41 -19.53
CA ALA A 2 16.43 -5.56 -20.37
C ALA A 2 17.20 -4.53 -21.23
N GLU A 3 18.35 -4.04 -20.77
CA GLU A 3 19.12 -2.99 -21.47
C GLU A 3 20.14 -3.52 -22.48
N GLN A 4 20.34 -4.84 -22.59
CA GLN A 4 21.31 -5.38 -23.52
C GLN A 4 20.73 -5.39 -24.94
N PRO A 5 21.31 -4.65 -25.89
CA PRO A 5 20.82 -4.64 -27.26
C PRO A 5 21.01 -6.03 -27.88
N VAL A 6 19.91 -6.60 -28.38
CA VAL A 6 19.92 -7.86 -29.13
C VAL A 6 19.81 -7.54 -30.61
N ALA A 7 20.76 -8.03 -31.42
CA ALA A 7 20.80 -7.76 -32.85
C ALA A 7 19.48 -8.17 -33.52
N GLY A 8 18.89 -7.27 -34.30
CA GLY A 8 17.61 -7.49 -34.98
C GLY A 8 16.36 -7.32 -34.11
N MET A 9 16.50 -6.99 -32.82
CA MET A 9 15.37 -6.67 -31.93
C MET A 9 15.30 -5.18 -31.61
N GLN A 10 14.09 -4.65 -31.49
CA GLN A 10 13.82 -3.29 -31.06
C GLN A 10 13.10 -3.31 -29.71
N LEU A 11 13.60 -2.51 -28.76
CA LEU A 11 12.90 -2.30 -27.50
C LEU A 11 11.71 -1.37 -27.71
N HIS A 12 10.52 -1.83 -27.30
CA HIS A 12 9.31 -1.01 -27.28
C HIS A 12 8.89 -0.76 -25.84
N GLN A 13 8.78 0.51 -25.47
CA GLN A 13 8.24 0.93 -24.19
C GLN A 13 6.75 1.28 -24.35
N ILE A 14 5.89 0.65 -23.55
CA ILE A 14 4.44 0.86 -23.58
C ILE A 14 4.01 1.38 -22.21
N LYS A 15 3.12 2.37 -22.18
CA LYS A 15 2.50 2.85 -20.95
C LYS A 15 1.50 1.80 -20.46
N SER A 16 1.71 1.30 -19.24
CA SER A 16 0.78 0.40 -18.56
C SER A 16 0.12 1.07 -17.35
N PHE A 17 -1.04 0.56 -16.94
CA PHE A 17 -1.70 0.88 -15.67
C PHE A 17 -1.40 -0.14 -14.58
N ASP A 18 -0.51 -1.09 -14.87
CA ASP A 18 0.04 -2.04 -13.91
C ASP A 18 0.87 -1.26 -12.87
N HIS A 19 0.61 -1.54 -11.61
CA HIS A 19 1.34 -0.97 -10.50
C HIS A 19 1.40 -1.95 -9.34
N THR A 20 2.29 -1.66 -8.39
CA THR A 20 2.36 -2.38 -7.12
C THR A 20 2.01 -1.42 -5.99
N THR A 21 1.08 -1.83 -5.14
CA THR A 21 0.61 -1.06 -3.98
C THR A 21 0.99 -1.78 -2.69
N LEU A 22 1.44 -1.04 -1.68
CA LEU A 22 1.51 -1.55 -0.31
C LEU A 22 0.14 -1.41 0.34
N LEU A 23 -0.48 -2.53 0.66
CA LEU A 23 -1.69 -2.59 1.47
C LEU A 23 -1.31 -2.78 2.94
N PHE A 24 -1.97 -2.04 3.82
CA PHE A 24 -1.76 -2.06 5.26
C PHE A 24 -3.08 -2.38 5.98
N PRO A 25 -3.08 -3.14 7.08
CA PRO A 25 -4.22 -3.20 8.00
C PRO A 25 -4.46 -1.85 8.69
N PHE A 26 -5.72 -1.40 8.77
CA PHE A 26 -6.08 -0.10 9.36
C PHE A 26 -6.59 -0.21 10.79
N ILE A 27 -6.92 -1.41 11.25
CA ILE A 27 -7.47 -1.66 12.59
C ILE A 27 -6.46 -2.37 13.48
N PRO A 28 -6.43 -2.09 14.79
CA PRO A 28 -5.59 -2.81 15.72
C PRO A 28 -6.06 -4.26 15.86
N TYR A 29 -5.14 -5.16 16.18
CA TYR A 29 -5.48 -6.54 16.47
C TYR A 29 -6.11 -6.64 17.86
N THR A 30 -7.33 -7.14 17.91
CA THR A 30 -8.13 -7.26 19.16
C THR A 30 -8.54 -8.71 19.45
N GLY A 31 -7.88 -9.68 18.82
CA GLY A 31 -8.29 -11.10 18.86
C GLY A 31 -9.47 -11.45 17.95
N LYS A 32 -9.89 -10.53 17.09
CA LYS A 32 -11.01 -10.74 16.16
C LYS A 32 -10.57 -11.47 14.88
N GLN A 33 -11.53 -12.17 14.28
CA GLN A 33 -11.40 -12.87 13.01
C GLN A 33 -12.47 -12.41 12.01
N ASN A 34 -12.22 -12.59 10.72
CA ASN A 34 -13.23 -12.42 9.66
C ASN A 34 -14.16 -13.64 9.60
N ALA A 35 -15.17 -13.62 8.71
CA ALA A 35 -16.09 -14.76 8.62
C ALA A 35 -15.44 -16.05 8.12
N GLN A 36 -14.25 -15.96 7.53
CA GLN A 36 -13.45 -17.10 7.10
C GLN A 36 -12.53 -17.63 8.22
N GLY A 37 -12.57 -17.02 9.42
CA GLY A 37 -11.75 -17.42 10.57
C GLY A 37 -10.32 -16.88 10.55
N TYR A 38 -10.01 -15.93 9.67
CA TYR A 38 -8.69 -15.32 9.57
C TYR A 38 -8.56 -14.13 10.50
N GLU A 39 -7.45 -14.02 11.21
CA GLU A 39 -7.17 -12.88 12.08
C GLU A 39 -7.18 -11.56 11.30
N ILE A 40 -7.74 -10.51 11.92
CA ILE A 40 -7.80 -9.17 11.33
C ILE A 40 -7.12 -8.17 12.26
N GLY A 41 -6.33 -7.29 11.64
CA GLY A 41 -5.74 -6.14 12.30
C GLY A 41 -4.28 -6.35 12.68
N ASN A 42 -3.61 -5.23 12.99
CA ASN A 42 -2.20 -5.20 13.30
C ASN A 42 -1.87 -4.01 14.21
N ASN A 43 -1.25 -4.24 15.37
CA ASN A 43 -1.01 -3.19 16.36
C ASN A 43 0.03 -2.15 15.93
N VAL A 44 0.86 -2.45 14.93
CA VAL A 44 1.85 -1.52 14.36
C VAL A 44 1.24 -0.78 13.17
N LEU A 45 0.78 -1.52 12.15
CA LEU A 45 0.30 -0.96 10.88
C LEU A 45 -1.03 -0.21 11.00
N SER A 46 -1.82 -0.49 12.05
CA SER A 46 -3.03 0.26 12.35
C SER A 46 -2.77 1.71 12.76
N ASP A 47 -1.56 2.03 13.26
CA ASP A 47 -1.20 3.40 13.58
C ASP A 47 -0.97 4.18 12.28
N ARG A 48 -1.77 5.23 12.10
CA ARG A 48 -1.68 6.11 10.92
C ARG A 48 -0.27 6.71 10.77
N ALA A 49 0.41 7.03 11.87
CA ALA A 49 1.75 7.60 11.83
C ALA A 49 2.77 6.64 11.20
N ILE A 50 2.64 5.33 11.43
CA ILE A 50 3.48 4.31 10.78
C ILE A 50 3.23 4.30 9.28
N ARG A 51 1.97 4.30 8.84
CA ARG A 51 1.61 4.30 7.41
C ARG A 51 2.13 5.55 6.69
N GLN A 52 1.97 6.73 7.31
CA GLN A 52 2.48 7.99 6.80
C GLN A 52 4.01 8.00 6.72
N ALA A 53 4.70 7.64 7.81
CA ALA A 53 6.15 7.59 7.84
C ALA A 53 6.74 6.66 6.77
N ILE A 54 6.10 5.50 6.53
CA ILE A 54 6.48 4.60 5.44
C ILE A 54 6.34 5.31 4.08
N ASN A 55 5.23 6.01 3.82
CA ASN A 55 5.01 6.72 2.56
C ASN A 55 6.03 7.82 2.27
N TYR A 56 6.42 8.60 3.28
CA TYR A 56 7.46 9.63 3.15
C TYR A 56 8.86 9.02 3.00
N THR A 57 9.12 7.84 3.57
CA THR A 57 10.46 7.24 3.54
C THR A 57 10.80 6.54 2.23
N ILE A 58 9.81 5.89 1.60
CA ILE A 58 10.05 5.11 0.38
C ILE A 58 10.45 6.04 -0.76
N ASP A 59 11.65 5.87 -1.30
CA ASP A 59 12.10 6.55 -2.51
C ASP A 59 11.64 5.78 -3.75
N ARG A 60 10.51 6.21 -4.33
CA ARG A 60 9.92 5.53 -5.50
C ARG A 60 10.80 5.64 -6.74
N ARG A 61 11.61 6.70 -6.88
CA ARG A 61 12.52 6.85 -8.03
C ARG A 61 13.64 5.82 -7.96
N VAL A 62 14.20 5.60 -6.77
CA VAL A 62 15.19 4.53 -6.55
C VAL A 62 14.58 3.16 -6.82
N LEU A 63 13.35 2.89 -6.39
CA LEU A 63 12.68 1.62 -6.70
C LEU A 63 12.51 1.43 -8.22
N VAL A 64 12.05 2.44 -8.95
CA VAL A 64 11.91 2.39 -10.42
C VAL A 64 13.26 2.16 -11.10
N GLY A 65 14.31 2.88 -10.69
CA GLY A 65 15.64 2.74 -11.29
C GLY A 65 16.28 1.38 -11.00
N ALA A 66 16.26 0.96 -9.74
CA ALA A 66 16.99 -0.23 -9.30
C ALA A 66 16.29 -1.55 -9.64
N ILE A 67 14.95 -1.57 -9.64
CA ILE A 67 14.16 -2.81 -9.76
C ILE A 67 13.50 -2.92 -11.12
N LEU A 68 13.04 -1.80 -11.68
CA LEU A 68 12.39 -1.75 -12.99
C LEU A 68 13.32 -1.28 -14.11
N TRP A 69 14.61 -1.04 -13.83
CA TRP A 69 15.58 -0.52 -14.80
C TRP A 69 15.12 0.76 -15.50
N GLY A 70 14.40 1.63 -14.78
CA GLY A 70 13.83 2.85 -15.36
C GLY A 70 12.54 2.65 -16.17
N TYR A 71 12.10 1.41 -16.41
CA TYR A 71 10.85 1.10 -17.12
C TYR A 71 9.64 1.12 -16.18
N GLY A 72 9.36 2.29 -15.62
CA GLY A 72 8.22 2.55 -14.76
C GLY A 72 8.15 4.03 -14.40
N SER A 73 7.13 4.41 -13.63
CA SER A 73 7.01 5.75 -13.09
C SER A 73 6.56 5.71 -11.64
N PRO A 74 7.06 6.59 -10.77
CA PRO A 74 6.51 6.76 -9.43
C PRO A 74 5.01 7.01 -9.48
N VAL A 75 4.28 6.34 -8.59
CA VAL A 75 2.84 6.53 -8.39
C VAL A 75 2.60 6.97 -6.96
N TYR A 76 1.74 7.98 -6.83
CA TYR A 76 1.26 8.50 -5.56
C TYR A 76 -0.26 8.40 -5.60
N GLY A 77 -0.84 7.67 -4.65
CA GLY A 77 -2.27 7.35 -4.67
C GLY A 77 -2.63 6.26 -5.68
N PHE A 78 -3.91 6.23 -6.07
CA PHE A 78 -4.43 5.22 -7.00
C PHE A 78 -4.18 5.65 -8.46
N PRO A 79 -3.48 4.85 -9.30
CA PRO A 79 -3.07 5.26 -10.64
C PRO A 79 -4.21 5.12 -11.66
N SER A 80 -5.18 6.02 -11.59
CA SER A 80 -6.42 5.99 -12.37
C SER A 80 -6.34 6.70 -13.74
N GLY A 81 -5.26 7.45 -14.01
CA GLY A 81 -5.10 8.25 -15.24
C GLY A 81 -6.13 9.40 -15.35
N PRO A 82 -6.05 10.27 -16.37
CA PRO A 82 -7.09 11.27 -16.61
C PRO A 82 -8.46 10.62 -16.91
N PRO A 83 -9.59 11.18 -16.44
CA PRO A 83 -9.74 12.42 -15.67
C PRO A 83 -9.53 12.30 -14.14
N PHE A 84 -9.23 11.10 -13.64
CA PHE A 84 -9.25 10.75 -12.22
C PHE A 84 -7.98 11.18 -11.45
N GLN A 85 -6.86 11.32 -12.16
CA GLN A 85 -5.54 11.61 -11.60
C GLN A 85 -5.51 12.97 -10.88
N LYS A 86 -4.93 13.01 -9.66
CA LYS A 86 -4.62 14.27 -8.97
C LYS A 86 -3.61 15.11 -9.78
N PRO A 87 -3.73 16.45 -9.78
CA PRO A 87 -2.79 17.33 -10.49
C PRO A 87 -1.34 17.21 -10.01
N ALA A 88 -1.15 16.92 -8.72
CA ALA A 88 0.16 16.71 -8.10
C ALA A 88 0.04 15.72 -6.92
N PRO A 89 1.11 14.96 -6.63
CA PRO A 89 1.18 14.18 -5.40
C PRO A 89 1.15 15.11 -4.19
N ALA A 90 0.46 14.72 -3.11
CA ALA A 90 0.43 15.53 -1.90
C ALA A 90 1.68 15.35 -1.02
N ILE A 91 2.49 14.33 -1.31
CA ILE A 91 3.73 14.03 -0.59
C ILE A 91 4.96 14.26 -1.47
N GLN A 92 6.02 14.73 -0.83
CA GLN A 92 7.38 14.61 -1.33
C GLN A 92 8.01 13.40 -0.63
N ASP A 93 8.23 12.32 -1.38
CA ASP A 93 8.81 11.10 -0.84
C ASP A 93 10.34 11.20 -0.69
N ALA A 94 10.96 10.14 -0.20
CA ALA A 94 12.37 10.12 0.23
C ALA A 94 12.71 11.14 1.35
N ASP A 95 11.73 11.58 2.13
CA ASP A 95 11.89 12.50 3.26
C ASP A 95 11.90 11.73 4.59
N ARG A 96 13.07 11.16 4.90
CA ARG A 96 13.28 10.41 6.14
C ARG A 96 13.15 11.30 7.37
N GLU A 97 13.60 12.55 7.30
CA GLU A 97 13.56 13.46 8.45
C GLU A 97 12.11 13.77 8.83
N HIS A 98 11.28 14.08 7.84
CA HIS A 98 9.85 14.27 8.07
C HIS A 98 9.17 13.00 8.62
N ALA A 99 9.51 11.82 8.07
CA ALA A 99 9.02 10.55 8.58
C ALA A 99 9.39 10.32 10.05
N GLN A 100 10.62 10.63 10.46
CA GLN A 100 11.05 10.55 11.88
C GLN A 100 10.25 11.50 12.77
N GLN A 101 9.97 12.72 12.31
CA GLN A 101 9.15 13.68 13.05
C GLN A 101 7.71 13.20 13.24
N ILE A 102 7.12 12.57 12.22
CA ILE A 102 5.78 11.96 12.30
C ILE A 102 5.76 10.87 13.38
N LEU A 103 6.73 9.96 13.34
CA LEU A 103 6.85 8.87 14.31
C LEU A 103 7.01 9.39 15.74
N LEU A 104 7.94 10.32 15.95
CA LEU A 104 8.22 10.90 17.26
C LEU A 104 6.98 11.60 17.85
N LYS A 105 6.28 12.42 17.04
CA LYS A 105 5.04 13.09 17.46
C LYS A 105 3.93 12.11 17.85
N ALA A 106 3.90 10.94 17.22
CA ALA A 106 2.97 9.87 17.52
C ALA A 106 3.42 8.97 18.69
N GLY A 107 4.59 9.23 19.29
CA GLY A 107 5.13 8.49 20.42
C GLY A 107 5.88 7.21 20.04
N TRP A 108 6.28 7.06 18.78
CA TRP A 108 7.18 5.98 18.34
C TRP A 108 8.63 6.43 18.46
N GLN A 109 9.37 5.77 19.33
CA GLN A 109 10.80 6.02 19.56
C GLN A 109 11.45 4.76 20.13
N ASP A 110 12.75 4.60 19.97
CA ASP A 110 13.48 3.52 20.64
C ASP A 110 13.58 3.83 22.14
N THR A 111 12.81 3.14 22.97
CA THR A 111 12.80 3.33 24.44
C THR A 111 13.73 2.37 25.17
N ASN A 112 14.22 1.33 24.50
CA ASN A 112 15.01 0.26 25.12
C ASN A 112 16.44 0.15 24.58
N GLY A 113 16.82 0.98 23.62
CA GLY A 113 18.16 1.07 23.03
C GLY A 113 18.50 -0.07 22.06
N ASN A 114 17.51 -0.81 21.57
CA ASN A 114 17.73 -1.97 20.69
C ASN A 114 17.88 -1.58 19.19
N GLY A 115 17.72 -0.29 18.86
CA GLY A 115 17.77 0.24 17.50
C GLY A 115 16.45 0.15 16.73
N MET A 116 15.36 -0.30 17.35
CA MET A 116 14.01 -0.35 16.80
C MET A 116 13.10 0.60 17.56
N ILE A 117 12.16 1.24 16.87
CA ILE A 117 11.17 2.09 17.53
C ILE A 117 10.13 1.22 18.22
N ASP A 118 9.64 1.69 19.36
CA ASP A 118 8.55 1.05 20.07
C ASP A 118 7.54 2.08 20.58
N LYS A 119 6.33 1.60 20.88
CA LYS A 119 5.25 2.40 21.47
C LYS A 119 4.41 1.52 22.36
N GLN A 120 4.32 1.87 23.64
CA GLN A 120 3.52 1.13 24.65
C GLN A 120 3.85 -0.37 24.70
N GLY A 121 5.13 -0.73 24.56
CA GLY A 121 5.59 -2.12 24.57
C GLY A 121 5.36 -2.90 23.26
N VAL A 122 4.89 -2.22 22.20
CA VAL A 122 4.79 -2.79 20.85
C VAL A 122 5.99 -2.32 20.04
N GLU A 123 6.82 -3.26 19.59
CA GLU A 123 7.94 -3.02 18.69
C GLU A 123 7.43 -2.65 17.28
N GLY A 124 8.13 -1.75 16.59
CA GLY A 124 7.88 -1.30 15.23
C GLY A 124 8.26 -2.36 14.19
N GLU A 125 7.69 -3.55 14.32
CA GLU A 125 7.97 -4.73 13.51
C GLU A 125 6.70 -5.21 12.78
N PHE A 126 6.82 -5.50 11.48
CA PHE A 126 5.71 -6.09 10.72
C PHE A 126 6.20 -7.02 9.59
N ASN A 127 5.31 -7.89 9.11
CA ASN A 127 5.58 -8.73 7.94
C ASN A 127 5.13 -8.04 6.65
N LEU A 128 5.93 -8.14 5.60
CA LEU A 128 5.60 -7.69 4.25
C LEU A 128 5.51 -8.90 3.31
N LEU A 129 4.29 -9.23 2.92
CA LEU A 129 4.00 -10.34 2.02
C LEU A 129 4.23 -9.93 0.56
N TYR A 130 4.69 -10.88 -0.26
CA TYR A 130 4.80 -10.71 -1.71
C TYR A 130 4.70 -12.05 -2.45
N PHE A 131 4.39 -12.01 -3.74
CA PHE A 131 4.38 -13.21 -4.58
C PHE A 131 5.81 -13.65 -4.91
N ALA A 132 6.18 -14.85 -4.45
CA ALA A 132 7.50 -15.40 -4.75
C ALA A 132 7.73 -15.69 -6.25
N SER A 133 6.65 -15.81 -7.03
CA SER A 133 6.71 -16.01 -8.48
C SER A 133 7.03 -14.74 -9.27
N LEU A 134 7.05 -13.57 -8.62
CA LEU A 134 7.29 -12.26 -9.23
C LEU A 134 8.63 -11.68 -8.71
N PRO A 135 9.73 -11.79 -9.47
CA PRO A 135 11.06 -11.36 -9.02
C PRO A 135 11.14 -9.87 -8.65
N GLU A 136 10.42 -9.01 -9.37
CA GLU A 136 10.33 -7.57 -9.10
C GLU A 136 9.74 -7.30 -7.71
N GLN A 137 8.78 -8.11 -7.26
CA GLN A 137 8.21 -7.95 -5.92
C GLN A 137 9.18 -8.29 -4.81
N GLN A 138 10.03 -9.31 -5.02
CA GLN A 138 11.11 -9.60 -4.09
C GLN A 138 12.08 -8.41 -4.02
N GLY A 139 12.43 -7.84 -5.18
CA GLY A 139 13.25 -6.62 -5.26
C GLY A 139 12.63 -5.46 -4.47
N PHE A 140 11.34 -5.19 -4.67
CA PHE A 140 10.63 -4.14 -3.95
C PHE A 140 10.62 -4.40 -2.44
N ALA A 141 10.27 -5.61 -2.01
CA ALA A 141 10.18 -5.95 -0.59
C ALA A 141 11.52 -5.73 0.13
N LEU A 142 12.63 -6.21 -0.46
CA LEU A 142 13.96 -6.06 0.11
C LEU A 142 14.43 -4.60 0.15
N ALA A 143 14.16 -3.84 -0.92
CA ALA A 143 14.50 -2.42 -0.97
C ALA A 143 13.70 -1.63 0.07
N ILE A 144 12.41 -1.89 0.22
CA ILE A 144 11.55 -1.26 1.25
C ILE A 144 12.05 -1.61 2.65
N THR A 145 12.37 -2.88 2.93
CA THR A 145 12.99 -3.30 4.21
C THR A 145 14.26 -2.49 4.49
N GLN A 146 15.11 -2.29 3.49
CA GLN A 146 16.35 -1.53 3.65
C GLN A 146 16.10 -0.03 3.85
N MET A 147 15.12 0.56 3.16
CA MET A 147 14.75 1.97 3.28
C MET A 147 14.17 2.31 4.65
N LEU A 148 13.42 1.38 5.26
CA LEU A 148 12.75 1.57 6.56
C LEU A 148 13.64 1.28 7.76
N ARG A 149 14.72 0.50 7.60
CA ARG A 149 15.64 0.16 8.71
C ARG A 149 16.18 1.39 9.46
N PRO A 150 16.60 2.50 8.81
CA PRO A 150 17.08 3.69 9.52
C PRO A 150 16.02 4.45 10.33
N LEU A 151 14.73 4.12 10.17
CA LEU A 151 13.67 4.62 11.05
C LEU A 151 13.48 3.75 12.30
N GLY A 152 14.25 2.67 12.45
CA GLY A 152 14.01 1.66 13.50
C GLY A 152 12.79 0.78 13.21
N ILE A 153 12.29 0.77 11.98
CA ILE A 153 11.18 -0.10 11.58
C ILE A 153 11.73 -1.40 11.01
N LYS A 154 11.37 -2.52 11.63
CA LYS A 154 11.76 -3.86 11.17
C LYS A 154 10.71 -4.45 10.24
N VAL A 155 11.12 -4.79 9.03
CA VAL A 155 10.23 -5.38 8.02
C VAL A 155 10.69 -6.79 7.68
N ASN A 156 9.84 -7.78 7.98
CA ASN A 156 10.05 -9.18 7.62
C ASN A 156 9.44 -9.46 6.25
N ALA A 157 10.23 -9.32 5.19
CA ALA A 157 9.81 -9.64 3.83
C ALA A 157 9.62 -11.16 3.66
N GLN A 158 8.44 -11.59 3.19
CA GLN A 158 8.08 -13.00 3.07
C GLN A 158 7.40 -13.30 1.73
N GLY A 159 8.14 -14.00 0.86
CA GLY A 159 7.66 -14.44 -0.45
C GLY A 159 6.90 -15.76 -0.35
N SER A 160 5.70 -15.85 -0.92
CA SER A 160 4.95 -17.11 -0.96
C SER A 160 3.92 -17.13 -2.10
N SER A 161 3.09 -18.18 -2.15
CA SER A 161 1.96 -18.30 -3.08
C SER A 161 0.67 -17.71 -2.48
N TRP A 162 -0.30 -17.37 -3.33
CA TRP A 162 -1.61 -16.86 -2.89
C TRP A 162 -2.26 -17.76 -1.84
N GLU A 163 -2.32 -19.07 -2.12
CA GLU A 163 -2.96 -20.05 -1.23
C GLU A 163 -2.36 -20.05 0.19
N LYS A 164 -1.06 -19.76 0.30
CA LYS A 164 -0.37 -19.67 1.58
C LYS A 164 -0.49 -18.29 2.24
N MET A 165 -0.75 -17.23 1.50
CA MET A 165 -0.79 -15.85 2.02
C MET A 165 -2.20 -15.35 2.33
N LYS A 166 -3.24 -15.85 1.65
CA LYS A 166 -4.61 -15.30 1.69
C LYS A 166 -5.23 -15.18 3.08
N HIS A 167 -4.79 -15.99 4.04
CA HIS A 167 -5.27 -15.93 5.43
C HIS A 167 -4.54 -14.90 6.30
N ARG A 168 -3.52 -14.23 5.75
CA ARG A 168 -2.65 -13.27 6.43
C ARG A 168 -2.80 -11.85 5.91
N THR A 169 -3.37 -11.67 4.72
CA THR A 169 -3.55 -10.36 4.06
C THR A 169 -4.39 -9.37 4.87
N HIS A 170 -5.10 -9.82 5.90
CA HIS A 170 -5.86 -8.98 6.82
C HIS A 170 -5.10 -8.53 8.08
N ARG A 171 -3.90 -9.08 8.33
CA ARG A 171 -3.06 -8.77 9.50
C ARG A 171 -1.62 -8.37 9.16
N ASP A 172 -1.15 -8.71 7.97
CA ASP A 172 0.20 -8.40 7.49
C ASP A 172 0.13 -7.40 6.33
N ALA A 173 1.18 -6.61 6.13
CA ALA A 173 1.29 -5.75 4.94
C ALA A 173 1.48 -6.61 3.69
N TRP A 174 1.05 -6.11 2.53
CA TRP A 174 1.13 -6.85 1.28
C TRP A 174 1.52 -5.97 0.09
N LEU A 175 2.54 -6.39 -0.67
CA LEU A 175 2.83 -5.88 -2.01
C LEU A 175 1.85 -6.48 -3.01
N TYR A 176 0.76 -5.76 -3.24
CA TYR A 176 -0.30 -6.18 -4.15
C TYR A 176 -0.05 -5.65 -5.57
N PRO A 177 0.22 -6.54 -6.56
CA PRO A 177 0.26 -6.13 -7.95
C PRO A 177 -1.19 -5.98 -8.45
N LEU A 178 -1.48 -4.86 -9.10
CA LEU A 178 -2.82 -4.57 -9.60
C LEU A 178 -2.74 -3.90 -10.97
N VAL A 179 -3.71 -4.23 -11.83
CA VAL A 179 -4.01 -3.46 -13.04
C VAL A 179 -5.14 -2.51 -12.71
N THR A 180 -4.89 -1.21 -12.81
CA THR A 180 -5.82 -0.22 -12.28
C THR A 180 -7.14 -0.15 -13.03
N ARG A 181 -8.24 -0.35 -12.30
CA ARG A 181 -9.58 0.00 -12.76
C ARG A 181 -10.31 0.73 -11.62
N PRO A 182 -11.13 1.76 -11.89
CA PRO A 182 -11.79 2.53 -10.82
C PRO A 182 -12.58 1.67 -9.82
N GLN A 183 -13.22 0.58 -10.28
CA GLN A 183 -13.93 -0.37 -9.42
C GLN A 183 -13.05 -1.13 -8.43
N ASP A 184 -11.72 -1.17 -8.63
CA ASP A 184 -10.85 -1.78 -7.64
C ASP A 184 -10.77 -0.91 -6.37
N LEU A 185 -11.02 0.41 -6.45
CA LEU A 185 -11.22 1.26 -5.26
C LEU A 185 -12.42 0.77 -4.42
N TYR A 186 -13.53 0.41 -5.08
CA TYR A 186 -14.69 -0.15 -4.41
C TYR A 186 -14.32 -1.46 -3.70
N SER A 187 -13.61 -2.34 -4.38
CA SER A 187 -13.27 -3.66 -3.84
C SER A 187 -12.25 -3.58 -2.69
N LEU A 188 -11.32 -2.62 -2.73
CA LEU A 188 -10.25 -2.45 -1.74
C LEU A 188 -10.66 -1.59 -0.54
N TYR A 189 -11.53 -0.59 -0.74
CA TYR A 189 -11.81 0.45 0.28
C TYR A 189 -13.28 0.62 0.66
N ARG A 190 -14.23 -0.10 0.05
CA ARG A 190 -15.60 -0.12 0.58
C ARG A 190 -15.60 -0.86 1.93
N SER A 191 -16.18 -0.27 2.96
CA SER A 191 -16.27 -0.92 4.28
C SER A 191 -16.92 -2.29 4.15
N PRO A 192 -16.44 -3.31 4.88
CA PRO A 192 -17.01 -4.64 4.82
C PRO A 192 -18.45 -4.63 5.36
N THR A 193 -19.43 -5.01 4.54
CA THR A 193 -20.84 -5.12 4.95
C THR A 193 -21.10 -6.47 5.60
N GLY A 194 -20.60 -6.64 6.82
CA GLY A 194 -20.57 -7.94 7.48
C GLY A 194 -19.54 -8.85 6.81
N LEU A 195 -18.59 -9.34 7.59
CA LEU A 195 -17.33 -9.98 7.14
C LEU A 195 -17.50 -11.28 6.30
N ALA A 196 -18.72 -11.60 5.85
CA ALA A 196 -19.12 -12.82 5.14
C ALA A 196 -18.92 -12.77 3.61
N ASP A 197 -18.62 -11.62 3.00
CA ASP A 197 -18.76 -11.47 1.55
C ASP A 197 -17.50 -11.65 0.71
N GLY A 198 -16.36 -12.02 1.29
CA GLY A 198 -15.16 -12.36 0.52
C GLY A 198 -14.61 -11.21 -0.33
N ARG A 199 -14.93 -9.95 0.01
CA ARG A 199 -14.40 -8.77 -0.68
C ARG A 199 -12.91 -8.56 -0.41
N LEU A 200 -12.23 -7.92 -1.37
CA LEU A 200 -10.79 -7.64 -1.39
C LEU A 200 -10.35 -6.54 -0.41
N ASN A 201 -11.16 -6.11 0.56
CA ASN A 201 -10.77 -5.10 1.55
C ASN A 201 -9.82 -5.74 2.59
N TYR A 202 -8.60 -6.04 2.14
CA TYR A 202 -7.53 -6.64 2.91
C TYR A 202 -7.16 -5.76 4.10
N SER A 203 -7.21 -4.45 3.90
CA SER A 203 -6.88 -3.43 4.89
C SER A 203 -7.88 -3.34 6.06
N ALA A 204 -9.06 -3.96 5.95
CA ALA A 204 -10.19 -3.74 6.86
C ALA A 204 -10.52 -2.25 7.06
N TYR A 205 -10.33 -1.45 6.00
CA TYR A 205 -10.64 -0.03 6.01
C TYR A 205 -12.14 0.18 6.09
N ALA A 206 -12.58 1.17 6.87
CA ALA A 206 -13.98 1.54 6.96
C ALA A 206 -14.17 3.04 7.15
N ASN A 207 -14.98 3.64 6.28
CA ASN A 207 -15.34 5.06 6.37
C ASN A 207 -16.68 5.30 5.66
N PHE A 208 -17.68 5.77 6.40
CA PHE A 208 -19.03 5.96 5.90
C PHE A 208 -19.12 6.96 4.73
N THR A 209 -18.33 8.03 4.75
CA THR A 209 -18.33 9.02 3.67
C THR A 209 -17.69 8.46 2.41
N VAL A 210 -16.61 7.69 2.55
CA VAL A 210 -15.99 6.98 1.42
C VAL A 210 -16.97 5.95 0.85
N ASP A 211 -17.64 5.19 1.70
CA ASP A 211 -18.67 4.22 1.28
C ASP A 211 -19.75 4.86 0.42
N GLN A 212 -20.28 6.01 0.84
CA GLN A 212 -21.29 6.73 0.07
C GLN A 212 -20.78 7.12 -1.31
N ARG A 213 -19.54 7.60 -1.42
CA ARG A 213 -18.95 7.98 -2.72
C ARG A 213 -18.69 6.76 -3.61
N LEU A 214 -18.20 5.67 -3.04
CA LEU A 214 -18.00 4.42 -3.74
C LEU A 214 -19.34 3.83 -4.24
N ASP A 215 -20.39 3.87 -3.40
CA ASP A 215 -21.73 3.41 -3.78
C ASP A 215 -22.36 4.31 -4.86
N GLN A 216 -22.16 5.64 -4.79
CA GLN A 216 -22.59 6.58 -5.84
C GLN A 216 -21.88 6.32 -7.17
N ALA A 217 -20.58 6.04 -7.14
CA ALA A 217 -19.80 5.75 -8.33
C ALA A 217 -20.27 4.46 -9.02
N MET A 218 -20.59 3.41 -8.25
CA MET A 218 -21.13 2.15 -8.78
C MET A 218 -22.53 2.27 -9.39
N ASN A 219 -23.34 3.24 -8.93
CA ASN A 219 -24.72 3.44 -9.37
C ASN A 219 -24.88 4.62 -10.36
N ALA A 220 -23.79 5.27 -10.77
CA ALA A 220 -23.84 6.40 -11.66
C ALA A 220 -24.33 5.99 -13.07
N PRO A 221 -25.12 6.84 -13.75
CA PRO A 221 -25.72 6.49 -15.04
C PRO A 221 -24.75 6.57 -16.22
N SER A 222 -23.55 7.14 -16.02
CA SER A 222 -22.50 7.25 -17.03
C SER A 222 -21.11 7.18 -16.40
N GLU A 223 -20.10 6.84 -17.21
CA GLU A 223 -18.69 6.86 -16.78
C GLU A 223 -18.24 8.26 -16.34
N LEU A 224 -18.72 9.30 -17.02
CA LEU A 224 -18.41 10.68 -16.68
C LEU A 224 -18.95 11.05 -15.29
N ASP A 225 -20.18 10.67 -14.97
CA ASP A 225 -20.77 10.91 -13.64
C ASP A 225 -20.07 10.06 -12.57
N ALA A 226 -19.78 8.79 -12.89
CA ALA A 226 -19.04 7.90 -11.99
C ALA A 226 -17.65 8.48 -11.66
N SER A 227 -17.01 9.14 -12.63
CA SER A 227 -15.63 9.61 -12.49
C SER A 227 -15.42 10.62 -11.37
N GLN A 228 -16.39 11.51 -11.15
CA GLN A 228 -16.34 12.48 -10.07
C GLN A 228 -16.40 11.79 -8.70
N PHE A 229 -17.21 10.74 -8.58
CA PHE A 229 -17.35 9.99 -7.33
C PHE A 229 -16.12 9.11 -7.06
N TRP A 230 -15.53 8.47 -8.07
CA TRP A 230 -14.27 7.74 -7.94
C TRP A 230 -13.14 8.65 -7.47
N GLN A 231 -13.02 9.84 -8.07
CA GLN A 231 -12.02 10.83 -7.69
C GLN A 231 -12.21 11.28 -6.23
N GLN A 232 -13.44 11.59 -5.82
CA GLN A 232 -13.73 11.99 -4.44
C GLN A 232 -13.39 10.87 -3.45
N ALA A 233 -13.76 9.62 -3.73
CA ALA A 233 -13.45 8.49 -2.88
C ALA A 233 -11.93 8.30 -2.74
N GLN A 234 -11.18 8.34 -3.85
CA GLN A 234 -9.73 8.27 -3.86
C GLN A 234 -9.10 9.34 -2.96
N TRP A 235 -9.51 10.60 -3.11
CA TRP A 235 -8.93 11.73 -2.37
C TRP A 235 -9.28 11.72 -0.88
N MET A 236 -10.34 11.02 -0.49
CA MET A 236 -10.72 10.84 0.92
C MET A 236 -9.91 9.73 1.60
N VAL A 237 -9.44 8.73 0.84
CA VAL A 237 -8.62 7.62 1.38
C VAL A 237 -7.16 8.03 1.52
N GLU A 238 -6.63 8.78 0.55
CA GLU A 238 -5.20 9.14 0.49
C GLU A 238 -4.66 9.80 1.78
N PRO A 239 -5.36 10.73 2.46
CA PRO A 239 -4.89 11.31 3.73
C PRO A 239 -4.66 10.31 4.87
N GLU A 240 -5.25 9.11 4.81
CA GLU A 240 -4.95 8.05 5.79
C GLU A 240 -3.56 7.41 5.59
N LEU A 241 -2.90 7.76 4.49
CA LEU A 241 -1.61 7.28 4.02
C LEU A 241 -0.57 8.41 3.85
N GLU A 242 -1.02 9.65 3.66
CA GLU A 242 -0.23 10.90 3.52
C GLU A 242 -0.21 11.71 4.83
#